data_AF-A0A9Q1BA78-F1
#
_entry.id   AF-A0A9Q1BA78-F1
#
_cell.length_a   1.000
_cell.length_b   1.000
_cell.length_c   1.000
_cell.angle_alpha   90.00
_cell.angle_beta   90.00
_cell.angle_gamma   90.00
#
_symmetry.space_group_name_H-M   'P 1'
#
loop_
_entity.id
_entity.type
_entity.pdbx_description
1 polymer ?
#
loop_
_entity_poly.entity_id
_entity_poly.type
_entity_poly.pdbx_seq_one_letter_code
_entity_poly.pdbx_strand_id
1 'polypeptide(L)'
;MQGIRLTTGTTGLSSLVEILYDNEWGTVCGDDEWDFDDATVVCHQLGYHNATNPYKNASIQGPEFVSMSNVQCHGNEASISSCKHERFQEGNCPIENNAGVTCEGRIMH
;
A
#
# COMPACT_ATOMS: atom_id res chain seq x y z
N MET A 1 -11.75 12.71 -1.14
CA MET A 1 -11.73 11.53 -0.25
C MET A 1 -10.43 10.81 -0.53
N GLN A 2 -9.65 10.49 0.50
CA GLN A 2 -8.48 9.61 0.36
C GLN A 2 -8.95 8.19 0.60
N GLY A 3 -8.54 7.26 -0.25
CA GLY A 3 -9.00 5.87 -0.25
C GLY A 3 -7.82 4.94 -0.46
N ILE A 4 -8.00 3.68 -0.09
CA ILE A 4 -7.00 2.63 -0.25
C ILE A 4 -7.69 1.38 -0.78
N ARG A 5 -7.02 0.64 -1.66
CA ARG A 5 -7.48 -0.67 -2.13
C ARG A 5 -6.32 -1.60 -2.40
N LEU A 6 -6.64 -2.89 -2.42
CA LEU A 6 -5.70 -3.93 -2.82
C LEU A 6 -6.11 -4.49 -4.17
N THR A 7 -5.19 -4.48 -5.12
CA THR A 7 -5.36 -5.13 -6.42
C THR A 7 -4.68 -6.49 -6.37
N THR A 8 -5.48 -7.56 -6.29
CA THR A 8 -4.97 -8.94 -6.21
C THR A 8 -4.59 -9.48 -7.60
N GLY A 9 -3.40 -10.04 -7.71
CA GLY A 9 -2.95 -10.77 -8.91
C GLY A 9 -3.59 -12.15 -9.05
N THR A 10 -3.32 -12.84 -10.16
CA THR A 10 -3.92 -14.15 -10.49
C THR A 10 -3.61 -15.27 -9.50
N THR A 11 -2.59 -15.12 -8.64
CA THR A 11 -2.14 -16.11 -7.65
C THR A 11 -2.68 -15.87 -6.23
N GLY A 12 -3.51 -14.84 -6.00
CA GLY A 12 -4.25 -14.64 -4.74
C GLY A 12 -3.42 -14.22 -3.52
N LEU A 13 -2.09 -14.34 -3.57
CA LEU A 13 -1.17 -14.08 -2.46
C LEU A 13 -0.37 -12.78 -2.60
N SER A 14 -0.38 -12.17 -3.77
CA SER A 14 0.26 -10.88 -4.00
C SER A 14 -0.83 -9.86 -4.29
N SER A 15 -0.92 -8.84 -3.44
CA SER A 15 -1.84 -7.73 -3.66
C SER A 15 -1.08 -6.41 -3.65
N LEU A 16 -1.23 -5.65 -4.74
CA LEU A 16 -0.67 -4.32 -4.92
C LEU A 16 -1.43 -3.33 -4.07
N VAL A 17 -0.71 -2.48 -3.33
CA VAL A 17 -1.32 -1.37 -2.60
C VAL A 17 -1.54 -0.20 -3.55
N GLU A 18 -2.78 0.23 -3.67
CA GLU A 18 -3.15 1.42 -4.43
C GLU A 18 -3.81 2.45 -3.52
N ILE A 19 -3.48 3.71 -3.75
CA ILE A 19 -3.94 4.86 -2.97
C ILE A 19 -4.70 5.84 -3.86
N LEU A 20 -5.75 6.46 -3.33
CA LEU A 20 -6.50 7.51 -4.01
C LEU A 20 -6.01 8.87 -3.51
N TYR A 21 -5.34 9.61 -4.38
CA TYR A 21 -4.85 10.96 -4.14
C TYR A 21 -5.37 11.89 -5.23
N ASP A 22 -5.94 13.03 -4.83
CA ASP A 22 -6.55 14.03 -5.74
C ASP A 22 -7.53 13.45 -6.78
N ASN A 23 -8.31 12.44 -6.39
CA ASN A 23 -9.25 11.69 -7.25
C ASN A 23 -8.60 10.79 -8.31
N GLU A 24 -7.30 10.56 -8.23
CA GLU A 24 -6.57 9.63 -9.09
C GLU A 24 -5.98 8.48 -8.27
N TRP A 25 -5.98 7.29 -8.85
CA TRP A 25 -5.35 6.12 -8.23
C TRP A 25 -3.87 6.11 -8.57
N GLY A 26 -3.05 5.82 -7.56
CA GLY A 26 -1.60 5.70 -7.66
C GLY A 26 -1.09 4.46 -6.96
N THR A 27 0.21 4.19 -7.10
CA THR A 27 0.91 3.09 -6.42
C THR A 27 1.73 3.59 -5.24
N VAL A 28 2.12 2.65 -4.39
CA VAL A 28 3.14 2.87 -3.35
C VAL A 28 4.43 2.16 -3.78
N CYS A 29 5.59 2.78 -3.57
CA CYS A 29 6.89 2.19 -3.88
C CYS A 29 7.34 1.31 -2.72
N GLY A 30 7.76 0.10 -3.04
CA GLY A 30 8.42 -0.85 -2.16
C GLY A 30 9.91 -0.54 -2.03
N ASP A 31 10.24 0.61 -1.47
CA ASP A 31 11.60 1.01 -1.14
C ASP A 31 12.13 0.28 0.12
N ASP A 32 13.30 0.68 0.62
CA ASP A 32 13.93 0.02 1.77
C ASP A 32 13.11 0.18 3.06
N GLU A 33 12.26 1.18 3.10
CA GLU A 33 11.43 1.60 4.22
C GLU A 33 10.12 0.81 4.30
N TRP A 34 9.56 0.33 3.18
CA TRP A 34 8.32 -0.44 3.18
C TRP A 34 8.41 -1.71 4.04
N ASP A 35 7.70 -1.72 5.18
CA ASP A 35 7.82 -2.77 6.18
C ASP A 35 6.48 -3.27 6.75
N PHE A 36 6.56 -4.00 7.87
CA PHE A 36 5.40 -4.57 8.53
C PHE A 36 4.50 -3.52 9.18
N ASP A 37 5.04 -2.41 9.66
CA ASP A 37 4.27 -1.35 10.28
C ASP A 37 3.45 -0.62 9.22
N ASP A 38 4.04 -0.36 8.05
CA ASP A 38 3.31 0.19 6.89
C ASP A 38 2.19 -0.75 6.43
N ALA A 39 2.51 -2.03 6.27
CA ALA A 39 1.55 -3.03 5.85
C ALA A 39 0.41 -3.19 6.88
N THR A 40 0.72 -3.08 8.17
CA THR A 40 -0.28 -3.15 9.25
C THR A 40 -1.26 -2.00 9.17
N VAL A 41 -0.77 -0.76 8.97
CA VAL A 41 -1.64 0.41 8.76
C VAL A 41 -2.55 0.22 7.55
N VAL A 42 -2.02 -0.27 6.42
CA VAL A 42 -2.83 -0.57 5.22
C VAL A 42 -3.93 -1.59 5.54
N CYS A 43 -3.59 -2.70 6.18
CA CYS A 43 -4.53 -3.75 6.51
C CYS A 43 -5.61 -3.26 7.49
N HIS A 44 -5.24 -2.50 8.53
CA HIS A 44 -6.19 -1.90 9.47
C HIS A 44 -7.12 -0.90 8.78
N GLN A 45 -6.59 -0.03 7.94
CA GLN A 45 -7.37 0.95 7.18
C GLN A 45 -8.41 0.28 6.28
N LEU A 46 -8.11 -0.92 5.77
CA LEU A 46 -9.01 -1.75 4.97
C LEU A 46 -9.95 -2.64 5.78
N GLY A 47 -9.88 -2.60 7.12
CA GLY A 47 -10.73 -3.39 8.01
C GLY A 47 -10.27 -4.84 8.22
N TYR A 48 -8.97 -5.10 8.13
CA TYR A 48 -8.35 -6.37 8.54
C TYR A 48 -7.68 -6.23 9.90
N HIS A 49 -7.45 -7.36 10.58
CA HIS A 49 -6.84 -7.39 11.90
C HIS A 49 -5.35 -7.13 11.88
N ASN A 50 -4.61 -7.68 10.91
CA ASN A 50 -3.15 -7.52 10.79
C ASN A 50 -2.66 -7.77 9.36
N ALA A 51 -1.43 -7.34 9.07
CA ALA A 51 -0.68 -7.80 7.91
C ALA A 51 0.13 -9.06 8.23
N THR A 52 0.19 -10.00 7.28
CA THR A 52 1.02 -11.21 7.40
C THR A 52 2.29 -11.12 6.58
N ASN A 53 2.32 -10.32 5.52
CA ASN A 53 3.51 -10.18 4.70
C ASN A 53 3.53 -8.83 3.94
N PRO A 54 4.55 -7.99 4.11
CA PRO A 54 4.84 -6.88 3.20
C PRO A 54 5.60 -7.39 1.96
N TYR A 55 5.28 -6.86 0.80
CA TYR A 55 6.01 -7.09 -0.45
C TYR A 55 6.57 -5.78 -0.95
N LYS A 56 7.85 -5.77 -1.31
CA LYS A 56 8.51 -4.62 -1.96
C LYS A 56 8.45 -4.69 -3.49
N ASN A 57 8.03 -5.84 -4.00
CA ASN A 57 8.06 -6.21 -5.42
C ASN A 57 6.78 -6.92 -5.82
N ALA A 58 5.63 -6.30 -5.54
CA ALA A 58 4.36 -6.74 -6.07
C ALA A 58 4.40 -6.59 -7.59
N SER A 59 4.74 -7.68 -8.30
CA SER A 59 4.86 -7.75 -9.77
C SER A 59 3.49 -7.65 -10.47
N ILE A 60 2.73 -6.62 -10.13
CA ILE A 60 1.41 -6.27 -10.63
C ILE A 60 1.53 -4.85 -11.15
N GLN A 61 1.17 -4.64 -12.41
CA GLN A 61 1.11 -3.29 -12.96
C GLN A 61 -0.02 -2.52 -12.28
N GLY A 62 0.34 -1.38 -11.70
CA GLY A 62 -0.61 -0.46 -11.10
C GLY A 62 -0.93 0.72 -12.02
N PRO A 63 -1.75 1.67 -11.53
CA PRO A 63 -2.01 2.94 -12.19
C PRO A 63 -0.71 3.75 -12.41
N GLU A 64 -0.66 4.55 -13.49
CA GLU A 64 0.54 5.28 -13.92
C GLU A 64 0.55 6.78 -13.54
N PHE A 65 -0.29 7.18 -12.58
CA PHE A 65 -0.54 8.61 -12.29
C PHE A 65 0.31 9.16 -11.15
N VAL A 66 0.23 8.53 -9.98
CA VAL A 66 0.84 9.03 -8.75
C VAL A 66 1.60 7.92 -8.05
N SER A 67 2.77 8.25 -7.49
CA SER A 67 3.51 7.36 -6.60
C SER A 67 3.72 7.98 -5.21
N MET A 68 3.71 7.13 -4.19
CA MET A 68 4.06 7.44 -2.81
C MET A 68 5.29 6.61 -2.43
N SER A 69 6.33 7.25 -1.89
CA SER A 69 7.61 6.64 -1.55
C SER A 69 8.05 7.00 -0.13
N ASN A 70 9.03 6.24 0.38
CA ASN A 70 9.66 6.37 1.69
C ASN A 70 8.61 6.41 2.82
N VAL A 71 7.62 5.52 2.74
CA VAL A 71 6.58 5.39 3.75
C VAL A 71 7.20 4.82 5.01
N GLN A 72 6.96 5.49 6.14
CA GLN A 72 7.51 5.17 7.45
C GLN A 72 6.40 5.34 8.48
N CYS A 73 5.55 4.33 8.59
CA CYS A 73 4.53 4.23 9.62
C CYS A 73 5.11 3.77 10.97
N HIS A 74 4.38 3.99 12.05
CA HIS A 74 4.63 3.42 13.37
C HIS A 74 3.72 2.22 13.68
N GLY A 75 2.79 1.90 12.77
CA GLY A 75 1.89 0.74 12.86
C GLY A 75 0.55 1.04 13.53
N ASN A 76 0.31 2.28 13.98
CA ASN A 76 -0.89 2.67 14.72
C ASN A 76 -1.63 3.87 14.09
N GLU A 77 -1.16 4.34 12.94
CA GLU A 77 -1.82 5.36 12.15
C GLU A 77 -3.19 4.87 11.64
N ALA A 78 -4.16 5.79 11.55
CA ALA A 78 -5.50 5.48 11.03
C ALA A 78 -5.53 5.30 9.50
N SER A 79 -4.51 5.80 8.80
CA SER A 79 -4.39 5.77 7.34
C SER A 79 -2.93 5.84 6.95
N ILE A 80 -2.55 5.17 5.86
CA ILE A 80 -1.20 5.23 5.30
C ILE A 80 -0.78 6.67 4.95
N SER A 81 -1.73 7.52 4.54
CA SER A 81 -1.50 8.94 4.24
C SER A 81 -1.18 9.80 5.48
N SER A 82 -1.30 9.23 6.68
CA SER A 82 -0.91 9.90 7.94
C SER A 82 0.50 9.51 8.40
N CYS A 83 1.09 8.49 7.79
CA CYS A 83 2.47 8.11 8.08
C CYS A 83 3.42 9.18 7.56
N LYS A 84 4.69 9.12 7.98
CA LYS A 84 5.71 9.93 7.33
C LYS A 84 5.97 9.34 5.95
N HIS A 85 5.99 10.17 4.92
CA HIS A 85 6.27 9.77 3.55
C HIS A 85 6.76 10.96 2.73
N GLU A 86 7.34 10.70 1.56
CA GLU A 86 7.62 11.76 0.60
C GLU A 86 6.34 12.33 0.00
N ARG A 87 6.40 13.55 -0.53
CA ARG A 87 5.24 14.09 -1.26
C ARG A 87 4.88 13.15 -2.41
N PHE A 88 3.58 13.05 -2.68
CA PHE A 88 3.07 12.39 -3.87
C PHE A 88 3.73 12.98 -5.12
N GLN A 89 4.26 12.12 -5.97
CA GLN A 89 4.96 12.50 -7.20
C GLN A 89 4.18 11.98 -8.39
N GLU A 90 4.21 12.72 -9.50
CA GLU A 90 3.68 12.23 -10.77
C GLU A 90 4.56 11.09 -11.30
N GLY A 91 3.90 10.02 -11.74
CA GLY A 91 4.55 8.83 -12.29
C GLY A 91 4.28 7.58 -11.45
N ASN A 92 4.98 6.50 -11.81
CA ASN A 92 4.85 5.20 -11.18
C ASN A 92 6.18 4.70 -10.61
N CYS A 93 6.09 3.89 -9.57
CA CYS A 93 7.20 3.03 -9.18
C CYS A 93 7.45 2.02 -10.31
N PRO A 94 8.70 1.62 -10.56
CA PRO A 94 8.98 0.46 -11.41
C PRO A 94 8.11 -0.72 -10.95
N ILE A 95 7.57 -1.51 -11.88
CA ILE A 95 6.64 -2.60 -11.56
C ILE A 95 7.29 -3.59 -10.57
N GLU A 96 8.59 -3.81 -10.71
CA GLU A 96 9.42 -4.62 -9.82
C GLU A 96 9.58 -4.06 -8.40
N ASN A 97 9.22 -2.80 -8.19
CA ASN A 97 9.34 -2.06 -6.92
C ASN A 97 7.98 -1.58 -6.42
N ASN A 98 6.87 -2.18 -6.86
CA ASN A 98 5.56 -1.84 -6.32
C ASN A 98 5.39 -2.46 -4.92
N ALA A 99 4.84 -1.68 -4.00
CA ALA A 99 4.53 -2.16 -2.67
C ALA A 99 3.26 -3.03 -2.67
N GLY A 100 3.27 -4.08 -1.86
CA GLY A 100 2.16 -4.98 -1.68
C GLY A 100 2.01 -5.46 -0.25
N VAL A 101 0.84 -6.02 0.06
CA VAL A 101 0.58 -6.66 1.35
C VAL A 101 -0.22 -7.95 1.20
N THR A 102 -0.14 -8.82 2.19
CA THR A 102 -1.18 -9.80 2.51
C THR A 102 -1.77 -9.45 3.87
N CYS A 103 -3.10 -9.33 3.94
CA CYS A 103 -3.83 -9.07 5.18
C CYS A 103 -4.52 -10.34 5.70
N GLU A 104 -4.63 -10.47 7.01
CA GLU A 104 -5.31 -11.58 7.68
C GLU A 104 -6.44 -11.09 8.57
N GLY A 105 -7.50 -11.91 8.64
CA GLY A 105 -8.62 -11.74 9.56
C GLY A 105 -9.42 -10.48 9.24
N ARG A 106 -10.47 -10.58 8.43
CA ARG A 106 -11.39 -9.45 8.29
C ARG A 106 -12.07 -9.15 9.61
N ILE A 107 -12.07 -7.87 9.99
CA ILE A 107 -12.86 -7.36 11.11
C ILE A 107 -14.31 -7.36 10.63
N MET A 108 -15.04 -8.42 10.96
CA MET A 108 -16.49 -8.45 10.75
C MET A 108 -17.15 -7.60 11.82
N HIS A 109 -17.91 -6.59 11.41
CA HIS A 109 -18.76 -5.78 12.28
C HIS A 109 -20.18 -6.33 12.30
#